data_AF-X1SVI6-F1
#
_entry.id   AF-X1SVI6-F1
#
_cell.length_a   1.000
_cell.length_b   1.000
_cell.length_c   1.000
_cell.angle_alpha   90.00
_cell.angle_beta   90.00
_cell.angle_gamma   90.00
#
_symmetry.space_group_name_H-M   'P 1'
#
loop_
_entity.id
_entity.type
_entity.pdbx_description
1 polymer ?
#
loop_
_entity_poly.entity_id
_entity_poly.type
_entity_poly.pdbx_seq_one_letter_code
_entity_poly.pdbx_strand_id
1 'polypeptide(L)'
;GTVTPGADQIAIELWFLISTAITSGKFYYGTSKTALINSKAATVAADKLSATITGLTTGVKYYIQFRPTLPATDALIHSGIY
;
A
#
# COMPACT_ATOMS: atom_id res chain seq x y z
N GLY A 1 4.67 6.51 7.58
CA GLY A 1 4.79 6.15 6.16
C GLY A 1 4.76 7.42 5.33
N THR A 2 5.13 7.32 4.07
CA THR A 2 5.16 8.40 3.08
C THR A 2 4.37 8.01 1.84
N VAL A 3 3.80 9.02 1.18
CA VAL A 3 3.16 8.91 -0.12
C VAL A 3 3.69 10.05 -0.97
N THR A 4 4.50 9.72 -1.96
CA THR A 4 5.20 10.69 -2.80
C THR A 4 4.66 10.63 -4.23
N PRO A 5 3.90 11.64 -4.68
CA PRO A 5 3.39 11.69 -6.04
C PRO A 5 4.52 12.02 -7.04
N GLY A 6 4.48 11.36 -8.21
CA GLY A 6 5.22 11.71 -9.42
C GLY A 6 4.26 12.14 -10.53
N ALA A 7 4.73 12.18 -11.79
CA ALA A 7 3.92 12.61 -12.92
C ALA A 7 2.69 11.70 -13.14
N ASP A 8 2.90 10.38 -13.21
CA ASP A 8 1.89 9.35 -13.46
C ASP A 8 1.98 8.19 -12.46
N GLN A 9 2.58 8.46 -11.30
CA GLN A 9 2.90 7.45 -10.31
C GLN A 9 2.77 7.97 -8.88
N ILE A 10 2.66 7.04 -7.95
CA ILE A 10 2.75 7.30 -6.51
C ILE A 10 3.70 6.26 -5.92
N ALA A 11 4.75 6.74 -5.24
CA ALA A 11 5.62 5.91 -4.42
C ALA A 11 5.10 5.90 -2.98
N ILE A 12 4.99 4.70 -2.39
CA ILE A 12 4.45 4.50 -1.04
C ILE A 12 5.51 3.83 -0.20
N GLU A 13 5.70 4.32 1.03
CA GLU A 13 6.42 3.59 2.08
C GLU A 13 5.57 3.56 3.35
N LEU A 14 5.39 2.39 3.94
CA LEU A 14 4.71 2.19 5.22
C LEU A 14 5.69 1.57 6.20
N TRP A 15 6.15 2.35 7.18
CA TRP A 15 7.09 1.91 8.21
C TRP A 15 6.38 1.25 9.39
N PHE A 16 7.06 0.29 10.02
CA PHE A 16 6.64 -0.38 11.26
C PHE A 16 7.86 -0.68 12.12
N LEU A 17 7.64 -0.72 13.44
CA LEU A 17 8.72 -0.83 14.41
C LEU A 17 9.18 -2.28 14.68
N ILE A 18 8.45 -3.29 14.20
CA ILE A 18 8.78 -4.73 14.25
C ILE A 18 8.04 -5.43 13.10
N SER A 19 8.73 -6.26 12.33
CA SER A 19 8.21 -6.80 11.05
C SER A 19 8.21 -8.30 10.90
N THR A 20 8.68 -9.04 11.89
CA THR A 20 9.03 -10.45 11.67
C THR A 20 7.84 -11.34 11.34
N ALA A 21 6.60 -10.81 11.43
CA ALA A 21 5.41 -11.50 10.96
C ALA A 21 5.11 -11.26 9.47
N ILE A 22 5.00 -10.01 9.02
CA ILE A 22 4.52 -9.71 7.66
C ILE A 22 5.56 -10.11 6.63
N THR A 23 5.24 -11.13 5.84
CA THR A 23 6.10 -11.65 4.76
C THR A 23 5.50 -11.39 3.38
N SER A 24 4.23 -10.99 3.31
CA SER A 24 3.56 -10.66 2.07
C SER A 24 2.36 -9.74 2.30
N GLY A 25 2.06 -8.92 1.30
CA GLY A 25 0.85 -8.10 1.27
C GLY A 25 0.75 -7.27 -0.01
N LYS A 26 -0.36 -6.55 -0.14
CA LYS A 26 -0.63 -5.69 -1.30
C LYS A 26 -1.13 -4.32 -0.86
N PHE A 27 -0.76 -3.30 -1.62
CA PHE A 27 -1.41 -2.00 -1.59
C PHE A 27 -2.61 -2.03 -2.54
N TYR A 28 -3.80 -1.92 -1.99
CA TYR A 28 -5.05 -1.74 -2.74
C TYR A 28 -5.31 -0.26 -2.94
N TYR A 29 -5.78 0.13 -4.11
CA TYR A 29 -5.98 1.53 -4.45
C TYR A 29 -7.15 1.78 -5.41
N GLY A 30 -7.68 2.99 -5.40
CA GLY A 30 -8.78 3.43 -6.25
C GLY A 30 -9.12 4.90 -6.05
N THR A 31 -10.00 5.44 -6.88
CA THR A 31 -10.47 6.84 -6.80
C THR A 31 -11.64 7.03 -5.83
N SER A 32 -12.13 5.94 -5.22
CA SER A 32 -13.16 5.94 -4.18
C SER A 32 -12.68 5.20 -2.93
N LYS A 33 -12.95 5.77 -1.75
CA LYS A 33 -12.57 5.19 -0.44
C LYS A 33 -13.18 3.82 -0.19
N THR A 34 -14.34 3.53 -0.80
CA THR A 34 -15.07 2.28 -0.62
C THR A 34 -14.80 1.27 -1.75
N ALA A 35 -14.09 1.67 -2.80
CA ALA A 35 -13.83 0.84 -3.99
C ALA A 35 -12.35 0.88 -4.39
N LEU A 36 -11.51 0.22 -3.60
CA LEU A 36 -10.08 0.02 -3.89
C LEU A 36 -9.91 -1.21 -4.80
N ILE A 37 -10.32 -1.07 -6.06
CA ILE A 37 -10.44 -2.18 -7.02
C ILE A 37 -9.10 -2.64 -7.61
N ASN A 38 -8.08 -1.79 -7.56
CA ASN A 38 -6.76 -2.11 -8.08
C ASN A 38 -5.83 -2.55 -6.94
N SER A 39 -4.78 -3.31 -7.27
CA SER A 39 -3.78 -3.69 -6.28
C SER A 39 -2.37 -3.78 -6.86
N LYS A 40 -1.38 -3.54 -6.01
CA LYS A 40 0.05 -3.71 -6.29
C LYS A 40 0.68 -4.51 -5.15
N ALA A 41 1.48 -5.52 -5.47
CA ALA A 41 2.25 -6.25 -4.46
C ALA A 41 3.23 -5.31 -3.76
N ALA A 42 3.31 -5.44 -2.43
CA ALA A 42 4.29 -4.72 -1.65
C ALA A 42 5.65 -5.43 -1.67
N THR A 43 6.72 -4.67 -1.78
CA THR A 43 8.04 -5.10 -1.39
C THR A 43 8.12 -5.05 0.12
N VAL A 44 8.47 -6.18 0.73
CA VAL A 44 8.59 -6.34 2.19
C VAL A 44 10.05 -6.21 2.57
N ALA A 45 10.35 -5.32 3.52
CA ALA A 45 11.66 -5.17 4.14
C ALA A 45 11.52 -5.23 5.67
N ALA A 46 12.65 -5.28 6.36
CA ALA A 46 12.72 -5.52 7.80
C ALA A 46 11.98 -4.46 8.65
N ASP A 47 11.75 -3.26 8.14
CA ASP A 47 11.14 -2.14 8.85
C ASP A 47 10.10 -1.38 8.00
N LYS A 48 9.88 -1.82 6.75
CA LYS A 48 8.99 -1.13 5.82
C LYS A 48 8.35 -2.01 4.77
N LEU A 49 7.19 -1.56 4.31
CA LEU A 49 6.51 -2.03 3.11
C LEU A 49 6.55 -0.92 2.08
N SER A 50 6.90 -1.24 0.84
CA SER A 50 6.95 -0.22 -0.22
C SER A 50 6.37 -0.70 -1.54
N ALA A 51 5.89 0.25 -2.35
CA ALA A 51 5.50 0.01 -3.72
C ALA A 51 5.52 1.31 -4.52
N THR A 52 5.80 1.19 -5.82
CA THR A 52 5.53 2.25 -6.81
C THR A 52 4.35 1.82 -7.67
N ILE A 53 3.28 2.58 -7.60
CA ILE A 53 2.08 2.41 -8.45
C ILE A 53 2.22 3.38 -9.63
N THR A 54 2.19 2.87 -10.85
CA THR A 54 2.36 3.64 -12.10
C THR A 54 1.07 3.63 -12.93
N GLY A 55 1.03 4.43 -14.00
CA GLY A 55 -0.14 4.51 -14.89
C GLY A 55 -1.35 5.19 -14.25
N LEU A 56 -1.10 6.09 -13.30
CA LEU A 56 -2.13 6.88 -12.63
C LEU A 56 -2.40 8.16 -13.42
N THR A 57 -3.64 8.64 -13.36
CA THR A 57 -4.01 9.92 -13.96
C THR A 57 -3.55 11.07 -13.06
N THR A 58 -2.71 11.96 -13.58
CA THR A 58 -2.22 13.15 -12.86
C THR A 58 -3.38 14.03 -12.41
N GLY A 59 -3.28 14.60 -11.20
CA GLY A 59 -4.31 15.49 -10.64
C GLY A 59 -5.54 14.77 -10.09
N VAL A 60 -5.63 13.45 -10.23
CA VAL A 60 -6.71 12.64 -9.65
C VAL A 60 -6.33 12.20 -8.24
N LYS A 61 -7.30 12.30 -7.31
CA LYS A 61 -7.15 11.78 -5.96
C LYS A 61 -7.28 10.26 -5.96
N TYR A 62 -6.33 9.59 -5.32
CA TYR A 62 -6.36 8.16 -5.07
C TYR A 62 -6.34 7.87 -3.57
N TYR A 63 -7.07 6.85 -3.18
CA TYR A 63 -7.08 6.26 -1.84
C TYR A 63 -6.30 4.96 -1.87
N ILE A 64 -5.54 4.68 -0.80
CA ILE A 64 -4.62 3.55 -0.74
C ILE A 64 -4.75 2.86 0.63
N GLN A 65 -4.78 1.53 0.61
CA GLN A 65 -4.83 0.70 1.80
C GLN A 65 -3.85 -0.46 1.66
N PHE A 66 -2.94 -0.65 2.62
CA PHE A 66 -2.14 -1.86 2.68
C PHE A 66 -2.93 -2.98 3.36
N ARG A 67 -2.90 -4.17 2.76
CA ARG A 67 -3.46 -5.39 3.32
C ARG A 67 -2.40 -6.50 3.29
N PRO A 68 -1.91 -6.96 4.45
CA PRO A 68 -1.03 -8.13 4.52
C PRO A 68 -1.81 -9.36 4.06
N THR A 69 -1.09 -10.31 3.48
CA THR A 69 -1.62 -11.62 3.08
C THR A 69 -0.92 -12.74 3.83
N LEU A 70 0.30 -12.52 4.33
CA LEU A 70 1.01 -13.44 5.20
C LEU A 70 1.73 -12.68 6.33
N PRO A 71 1.72 -13.24 7.55
CA PRO A 71 1.11 -14.52 7.94
C PRO A 71 -0.42 -14.37 8.01
N ALA A 72 -1.15 -15.49 7.96
CA ALA A 72 -2.62 -15.47 7.95
C ALA A 72 -3.21 -14.78 9.20
N THR A 73 -2.48 -14.76 10.32
CA THR A 73 -2.85 -14.03 11.54
C THR A 73 -2.98 -12.54 11.34
N ASP A 74 -2.20 -11.98 10.41
CA ASP A 74 -2.16 -10.54 10.18
C ASP A 74 -3.06 -10.14 9.03
N ALA A 75 -3.61 -11.10 8.26
CA ALA A 75 -4.41 -10.87 7.06
C ALA A 75 -5.67 -10.00 7.29
N LEU A 76 -6.08 -9.79 8.55
CA LEU A 76 -7.19 -8.93 8.94
C LEU A 76 -6.77 -7.50 9.34
N ILE A 77 -5.47 -7.24 9.48
CA ILE A 77 -4.93 -5.95 9.87
C ILE A 77 -4.79 -5.07 8.64
N HIS A 78 -5.63 -4.05 8.49
CA HIS A 78 -5.56 -3.13 7.36
C HIS A 78 -5.03 -1.75 7.78
N SER A 79 -4.12 -1.18 6.99
CA SER A 79 -3.63 0.20 7.14
C SER A 79 -4.19 1.06 6.03
N GLY A 80 -4.64 2.30 6.32
CA GLY A 80 -5.21 3.18 5.30
C GLY A 80 -4.90 4.66 5.53
N ILE A 81 -4.69 5.39 4.43
CA ILE A 81 -4.72 6.85 4.39
C ILE A 81 -5.97 7.23 3.58
N TYR A 82 -6.89 7.95 4.23
CA TYR A 82 -8.18 8.39 3.69
C TYR A 82 -8.16 9.85 3.24
#